data_AF-A0A914FZU1-F1
#
_entry.id   AF-A0A914FZU1-F1
#
_cell.length_a   1.000
_cell.length_b   1.000
_cell.length_c   1.000
_cell.angle_alpha   90.00
_cell.angle_beta   90.00
_cell.angle_gamma   90.00
#
_symmetry.space_group_name_H-M   'P 1'
#
loop_
_entity.id
_entity.type
_entity.pdbx_description
1 polymer ?
#
loop_
_entity_poly.entity_id
_entity_poly.type
_entity_poly.pdbx_seq_one_letter_code
_entity_poly.pdbx_strand_id
1 'polypeptide(L)'
;MIANLPCWNQASGLLKRHCGGSRCGPYKELEVSLLGFSNRCRTLVCDLTCTRAVLMRECGPPIGIRAYKFLLDYTRIQVTSWMKDTAFTSRKQISQIIPRSCSRLFCDRFDATNCTYTPSN
;
A
#
# COMPACT_ATOMS: atom_id res chain seq x y z
N MET A 1 -1.01 -12.68 10.69
CA MET A 1 -2.40 -12.14 10.70
C MET A 1 -3.05 -12.32 12.08
N ILE A 2 -3.22 -13.55 12.59
CA ILE A 2 -3.92 -13.86 13.86
C ILE A 2 -3.36 -13.07 15.06
N ALA A 3 -2.04 -13.03 15.24
CA ALA A 3 -1.40 -12.32 16.33
C ALA A 3 -1.63 -10.79 16.34
N ASN A 4 -2.09 -10.20 15.22
CA ASN A 4 -2.38 -8.77 15.12
C ASN A 4 -3.88 -8.46 15.20
N LEU A 5 -4.76 -9.47 15.22
CA LEU A 5 -6.22 -9.28 15.22
C LEU A 5 -6.72 -8.39 16.36
N PRO A 6 -6.22 -8.49 17.61
CA PRO A 6 -6.68 -7.61 18.68
C PRO A 6 -6.44 -6.12 18.37
N CYS A 7 -5.25 -5.80 17.84
CA CYS A 7 -4.91 -4.45 17.43
C CYS A 7 -5.81 -3.94 16.29
N TRP A 8 -6.05 -4.77 15.26
CA TRP A 8 -6.97 -4.42 14.18
C TRP A 8 -8.38 -4.15 14.67
N ASN A 9 -8.89 -5.00 15.56
CA ASN A 9 -10.22 -4.86 16.13
C ASN A 9 -10.34 -3.53 16.89
N GLN A 10 -9.36 -3.23 17.75
CA GLN A 10 -9.30 -1.98 18.51
C GLN A 10 -9.21 -0.75 17.61
N ALA A 11 -8.34 -0.77 16.59
CA ALA A 11 -8.10 0.37 15.71
C ALA A 11 -9.18 0.56 14.63
N SER A 12 -10.00 -0.45 14.34
CA SER A 12 -10.93 -0.50 13.19
C SER A 12 -11.81 0.74 13.05
N GLY A 13 -12.44 1.18 14.16
CA GLY A 13 -13.34 2.33 14.16
C GLY A 13 -12.63 3.65 13.88
N LEU A 14 -11.36 3.79 14.27
CA LEU A 14 -10.55 4.97 13.96
C LEU A 14 -9.97 4.92 12.55
N LEU A 15 -9.55 3.74 12.08
CA LEU A 15 -9.12 3.54 10.70
C LEU A 15 -10.24 3.93 9.72
N LYS A 16 -11.48 3.51 9.97
CA LYS A 16 -12.64 3.86 9.13
C LYS A 16 -12.97 5.36 9.15
N ARG A 17 -12.73 6.05 10.27
CA ARG A 17 -13.06 7.48 10.43
C ARG A 17 -11.97 8.41 9.90
N HIS A 18 -10.70 8.07 10.08
CA HIS A 18 -9.57 8.97 9.85
C HIS A 18 -8.73 8.64 8.63
N CYS A 19 -8.72 7.36 8.23
CA CYS A 19 -8.13 6.91 6.99
C CYS A 19 -9.27 6.56 6.03
N GLY A 20 -8.97 6.09 4.82
CA GLY A 20 -10.03 5.75 3.91
C GLY A 20 -10.34 6.86 2.91
N GLY A 21 -11.48 6.71 2.23
CA GLY A 21 -11.92 7.60 1.16
C GLY A 21 -12.13 9.07 1.57
N SER A 22 -12.41 9.34 2.86
CA SER A 22 -12.57 10.71 3.37
C SER A 22 -11.27 11.50 3.39
N ARG A 23 -10.11 10.82 3.48
CA ARG A 23 -8.78 11.44 3.56
C ARG A 23 -7.93 11.19 2.33
N CYS A 24 -7.94 9.95 1.85
CA CYS A 24 -7.07 9.46 0.80
C CYS A 24 -7.81 9.15 -0.50
N GLY A 25 -9.15 9.28 -0.51
CA GLY A 25 -9.99 9.06 -1.67
C GLY A 25 -10.16 10.30 -2.55
N PRO A 26 -11.12 10.26 -3.50
CA PRO A 26 -12.11 9.20 -3.69
C PRO A 26 -11.50 7.89 -4.21
N TYR A 27 -12.06 6.77 -3.78
CA TYR A 27 -11.74 5.46 -4.36
C TYR A 27 -12.57 5.24 -5.60
N LYS A 28 -11.89 4.90 -6.70
CA LYS A 28 -12.51 4.48 -7.96
C LYS A 28 -12.15 3.03 -8.22
N GLU A 29 -12.79 2.40 -9.18
CA GLU A 29 -12.34 1.10 -9.69
C GLU A 29 -10.89 1.18 -10.19
N LEU A 30 -10.19 0.05 -10.14
CA LEU A 30 -8.83 -0.01 -10.67
C LEU A 30 -8.88 0.07 -12.20
N GLU A 31 -8.43 1.18 -12.75
CA GLU A 31 -8.21 1.34 -14.18
C GLU A 31 -6.89 0.66 -14.57
N VAL A 32 -6.94 -0.28 -15.52
CA VAL A 32 -5.77 -1.03 -16.01
C VAL A 32 -4.96 -0.17 -17.00
N SER A 33 -4.35 0.89 -16.47
CA SER A 33 -3.49 1.82 -17.21
C SER A 33 -2.37 2.35 -16.31
N LEU A 34 -1.31 2.91 -16.90
CA LEU A 34 -0.22 3.53 -16.12
C LEU A 34 -0.74 4.63 -15.19
N LEU A 35 -1.69 5.43 -15.66
CA LEU A 35 -2.32 6.48 -14.87
C LEU A 35 -3.21 5.90 -13.77
N GLY A 36 -3.98 4.86 -14.09
CA GLY A 36 -4.82 4.13 -13.14
C GLY A 36 -4.03 3.54 -11.98
N PHE A 37 -2.95 2.80 -12.29
CA PHE A 37 -2.02 2.30 -11.27
C PHE A 37 -1.37 3.42 -10.48
N SER A 38 -0.97 4.50 -11.16
CA SER A 38 -0.32 5.62 -10.49
C SER A 38 -1.23 6.27 -9.45
N ASN A 39 -2.49 6.47 -9.79
CA ASN A 39 -3.51 7.00 -8.89
C ASN A 39 -3.79 6.03 -7.74
N ARG A 40 -3.99 4.74 -8.04
CA ARG A 40 -4.20 3.71 -7.01
C ARG A 40 -3.04 3.65 -6.01
N CYS A 41 -1.81 3.72 -6.47
CA CYS A 41 -0.65 3.68 -5.57
C CYS A 41 -0.53 4.94 -4.72
N ARG A 42 -0.92 6.12 -5.23
CA ARG A 42 -0.99 7.34 -4.41
C ARG A 42 -2.00 7.19 -3.26
N THR A 43 -3.19 6.65 -3.54
CA THR A 43 -4.20 6.42 -2.49
C THR A 43 -3.70 5.38 -1.48
N LEU A 44 -3.10 4.28 -1.95
CA LEU A 44 -2.52 3.24 -1.07
C LEU A 44 -1.40 3.79 -0.17
N VAL A 45 -0.48 4.60 -0.70
CA VAL A 45 0.58 5.23 0.10
C VAL A 45 -0.01 6.16 1.17
N CYS A 46 -1.02 6.95 0.81
CA CYS A 46 -1.74 7.80 1.77
C CYS A 46 -2.40 6.97 2.87
N ASP A 47 -3.12 5.90 2.50
CA ASP A 47 -3.83 5.03 3.43
C ASP A 47 -2.88 4.29 4.37
N LEU A 48 -1.78 3.74 3.85
CA LEU A 48 -0.78 3.06 4.66
C LEU A 48 -0.09 4.04 5.62
N THR A 49 0.18 5.27 5.19
CA THR A 49 0.75 6.31 6.06
C THR A 49 -0.21 6.65 7.21
N CYS A 50 -1.48 6.87 6.90
CA CYS A 50 -2.51 7.13 7.91
C CYS A 50 -2.69 5.93 8.85
N THR A 51 -2.79 4.73 8.30
CA THR A 51 -2.98 3.48 9.03
C THR A 51 -1.84 3.21 9.98
N ARG A 52 -0.58 3.46 9.56
CA ARG A 52 0.58 3.39 10.45
C ARG A 52 0.39 4.28 11.67
N ALA A 53 0.03 5.54 11.48
CA ALA A 53 -0.13 6.49 12.58
C ALA A 53 -1.22 6.04 13.57
N VAL A 54 -2.37 5.56 13.06
CA VAL A 54 -3.46 5.04 13.90
C VAL A 54 -3.02 3.79 14.67
N LEU A 55 -2.40 2.81 14.02
CA LEU A 55 -1.99 1.56 14.69
C LEU A 55 -0.92 1.79 15.76
N MET A 56 0.02 2.70 15.51
CA MET A 56 1.05 3.06 16.47
C MET A 56 0.45 3.73 17.71
N ARG A 57 -0.58 4.56 17.52
CA ARG A 57 -1.29 5.26 18.59
C ARG A 57 -2.14 4.31 19.42
N GLU A 58 -2.95 3.49 18.77
CA GLU A 58 -3.96 2.67 19.46
C GLU A 58 -3.39 1.39 20.06
N CYS A 59 -2.43 0.75 19.38
CA CYS A 59 -1.91 -0.55 19.80
C CYS A 59 -0.53 -0.48 20.47
N GLY A 60 0.05 0.72 20.54
CA GLY A 60 1.43 0.94 20.98
C GLY A 60 2.49 0.51 19.96
N PRO A 61 3.76 0.94 20.11
CA PRO A 61 4.77 0.77 19.08
C PRO A 61 5.08 -0.68 18.66
N PRO A 62 5.29 -1.65 19.58
CA PRO A 62 5.69 -3.00 19.18
C PRO A 62 4.62 -3.73 18.38
N ILE A 63 3.35 -3.60 18.78
CA ILE A 63 2.22 -4.26 18.11
C ILE A 63 1.83 -3.47 16.87
N GLY A 64 1.76 -2.14 16.96
CA GLY A 64 1.43 -1.26 15.85
C GLY A 64 2.38 -1.42 14.66
N ILE A 65 3.70 -1.51 14.90
CA ILE A 65 4.69 -1.76 13.83
C ILE A 65 4.44 -3.12 13.17
N ARG A 66 4.21 -4.18 13.95
CA ARG A 66 3.98 -5.53 13.40
C ARG A 66 2.68 -5.62 12.60
N ALA A 67 1.62 -4.99 13.10
CA ALA A 67 0.34 -4.90 12.39
C ALA A 67 0.52 -4.12 11.08
N TYR A 68 1.13 -2.94 11.14
CA TYR A 68 1.41 -2.12 9.95
C TYR A 68 2.26 -2.87 8.91
N LYS A 69 3.34 -3.53 9.33
CA LYS A 69 4.22 -4.29 8.44
C LYS A 69 3.44 -5.38 7.68
N PHE A 70 2.55 -6.08 8.37
CA PHE A 70 1.68 -7.07 7.73
C PHE A 70 0.82 -6.47 6.61
N LEU A 71 0.20 -5.31 6.82
CA LEU A 71 -0.55 -4.65 5.74
C LEU A 71 0.34 -4.19 4.60
N LEU A 72 1.48 -3.58 4.91
CA LEU A 72 2.43 -3.12 3.90
C LEU A 72 2.86 -4.27 2.99
N ASP A 73 3.22 -5.42 3.58
CA ASP A 73 3.64 -6.60 2.84
C ASP A 73 2.49 -7.17 2.00
N TYR A 74 1.28 -7.24 2.55
CA TYR A 74 0.08 -7.64 1.79
C TYR A 74 -0.19 -6.71 0.61
N THR A 75 -0.13 -5.39 0.81
CA THR A 75 -0.30 -4.40 -0.27
C THR A 75 0.77 -4.53 -1.34
N ARG A 76 2.04 -4.77 -0.96
CA ARG A 76 3.14 -5.00 -1.92
C ARG A 76 2.88 -6.23 -2.78
N ILE A 77 2.42 -7.33 -2.19
CA ILE A 77 2.07 -8.55 -2.93
C ILE A 77 0.93 -8.27 -3.91
N GLN A 78 -0.14 -7.64 -3.44
CA GLN A 78 -1.30 -7.31 -4.27
C GLN A 78 -0.92 -6.42 -5.46
N VAL A 79 -0.19 -5.33 -5.23
CA VAL A 79 0.27 -4.41 -6.29
C VAL A 79 1.20 -5.12 -7.26
N THR A 80 2.11 -5.96 -6.77
CA THR A 80 2.99 -6.77 -7.63
C THR A 80 2.18 -7.71 -8.51
N SER A 81 1.13 -8.34 -8.00
CA SER A 81 0.24 -9.21 -8.78
C SER A 81 -0.42 -8.44 -9.93
N TRP A 82 -1.03 -7.29 -9.64
CA TRP A 82 -1.68 -6.46 -10.66
C TRP A 82 -0.72 -6.06 -11.79
N MET A 83 0.52 -5.71 -11.42
CA MET A 83 1.56 -5.33 -12.37
C MET A 83 2.03 -6.52 -13.21
N LYS A 84 2.22 -7.69 -12.59
CA LYS A 84 2.59 -8.94 -13.29
C LYS A 84 1.52 -9.35 -14.29
N ASP A 85 0.26 -9.35 -13.87
CA ASP A 85 -0.88 -9.72 -14.72
C ASP A 85 -0.98 -8.76 -15.92
N THR A 86 -0.84 -7.46 -15.68
CA THR A 86 -0.91 -6.46 -16.75
C THR A 86 0.27 -6.53 -17.70
N ALA A 87 1.48 -6.75 -17.18
CA ALA A 87 2.69 -6.94 -17.97
C ALA A 87 2.57 -8.17 -18.89
N PHE A 88 2.04 -9.28 -18.35
CA PHE A 88 1.76 -10.49 -19.09
C PHE A 88 0.74 -10.25 -20.22
N THR A 89 -0.43 -9.67 -19.92
CA THR A 89 -1.47 -9.36 -20.92
C THR A 89 -0.96 -8.39 -22.00
N SER A 90 -0.14 -7.42 -21.62
CA SER A 90 0.38 -6.40 -22.53
C SER A 90 1.68 -6.81 -23.25
N ARG A 91 2.22 -8.00 -22.98
CA ARG A 91 3.54 -8.47 -23.46
C ARG A 91 4.67 -7.45 -23.24
N LYS A 92 4.64 -6.75 -22.10
CA LYS A 92 5.64 -5.74 -21.72
C LYS A 92 6.43 -6.25 -20.53
N GLN A 93 7.64 -5.71 -20.33
CA GLN A 93 8.36 -5.98 -19.09
C GLN A 93 7.67 -5.24 -17.93
N ILE A 94 7.70 -5.84 -16.73
CA ILE A 94 7.13 -5.23 -15.52
C ILE A 94 7.69 -3.82 -15.28
N SER A 95 8.99 -3.62 -15.50
CA SER A 95 9.66 -2.32 -15.38
C SER A 95 9.03 -1.21 -16.23
N GLN A 96 8.35 -1.55 -17.33
CA GLN A 96 7.66 -0.61 -18.22
C GLN A 96 6.22 -0.31 -17.78
N ILE A 97 5.68 -1.07 -16.81
CA ILE A 97 4.30 -0.95 -16.31
C ILE A 97 4.26 -0.30 -14.93
N ILE A 98 5.37 -0.32 -14.17
CA ILE A 98 5.40 0.21 -12.79
C ILE A 98 5.52 1.73 -12.78
N PRO A 99 4.48 2.47 -12.32
CA PRO A 99 4.60 3.90 -12.12
C PRO A 99 5.48 4.21 -10.91
N ARG A 100 6.18 5.35 -10.95
CA ARG A 100 7.02 5.83 -9.84
C ARG A 100 6.28 5.94 -8.51
N SER A 101 4.99 6.28 -8.54
CA SER A 101 4.16 6.34 -7.33
C SER A 101 3.96 4.97 -6.67
N CYS A 102 3.99 3.89 -7.43
CA CYS A 102 3.94 2.53 -6.90
C CYS A 102 5.29 2.06 -6.38
N SER A 103 6.41 2.49 -6.98
CA SER A 103 7.75 2.20 -6.47
C SER A 103 7.88 2.61 -5.01
N ARG A 104 7.24 3.71 -4.60
CA ARG A 104 7.18 4.20 -3.20
C ARG A 104 6.78 3.13 -2.20
N LEU A 105 5.86 2.23 -2.56
CA LEU A 105 5.40 1.16 -1.67
C LEU A 105 6.54 0.22 -1.27
N PHE A 106 7.57 0.08 -2.12
CA PHE A 106 8.71 -0.80 -1.91
C PHE A 106 9.88 -0.11 -1.20
N CYS A 107 9.76 1.19 -0.92
CA CYS A 107 10.78 1.98 -0.26
C CYS A 107 10.54 2.11 1.24
N ASP A 108 11.60 2.35 1.99
CA ASP A 108 11.47 2.74 3.39
C ASP A 108 10.78 4.10 3.52
N ARG A 109 9.81 4.16 4.43
CA ARG A 109 9.01 5.37 4.74
C ARG A 109 8.34 6.02 3.52
N PHE A 110 8.16 5.28 2.42
CA PHE A 110 7.62 5.80 1.15
C PHE A 110 8.44 6.94 0.53
N ASP A 111 9.73 7.03 0.87
CA ASP A 111 10.65 8.00 0.29
C ASP A 111 11.09 7.55 -1.11
N ALA A 112 10.89 8.43 -2.10
CA ALA A 112 11.12 8.16 -3.52
C ALA A 112 12.41 8.78 -4.05
N THR A 113 13.18 9.49 -3.20
CA THR A 113 14.36 10.25 -3.65
C THR A 113 15.46 9.34 -4.19
N ASN A 114 15.59 8.10 -3.70
CA ASN A 114 16.58 7.11 -4.17
C ASN A 114 16.02 5.70 -4.39
N CYS A 115 14.71 5.59 -4.58
CA CYS A 115 14.07 4.29 -4.61
C CYS A 115 13.83 3.78 -6.03
N THR A 116 14.55 2.72 -6.39
CA THR A 116 14.27 1.91 -7.58
C THR A 116 13.49 0.68 -7.17
N TYR A 117 12.43 0.36 -7.93
CA TYR A 117 11.78 -0.94 -7.78
C TYR A 117 12.75 -2.01 -8.25
N THR A 118 13.25 -2.83 -7.33
CA THR A 118 13.95 -4.07 -7.64
C THR A 118 12.96 -5.22 -7.49
N PRO A 119 12.52 -5.86 -8.59
CA PRO A 119 11.72 -7.07 -8.47
C PRO A 119 12.56 -8.10 -7.71
N SER A 120 12.03 -8.61 -6.60
CA SER A 120 12.60 -9.76 -5.93
C SER A 120 12.43 -10.96 -6.86
N ASN A 121 13.55 -11.59 -7.24
CA ASN A 121 13.59 -12.82 -8.05
C ASN A 121 12.78 -13.94 -7.39
#